data_AF-A0AAW9E9S3-F1
#
_entry.id   AF-A0AAW9E9S3-F1
#
_cell.length_a   1.000
_cell.length_b   1.000
_cell.length_c   1.000
_cell.angle_alpha   90.00
_cell.angle_beta   90.00
_cell.angle_gamma   90.00
#
_symmetry.space_group_name_H-M   'P 1'
#
loop_
_entity.id
_entity.type
_entity.pdbx_description
1 polymer ?
#
loop_
_entity_poly.entity_id
_entity_poly.type
_entity_poly.pdbx_seq_one_letter_code
_entity_poly.pdbx_strand_id
1 'polypeptide(L)' 'MLNTLIVGASGYTGAELAAYLQQHPQVNLSRLM' A
#
# COMPACT_ATOMS: atom_id res chain seq x y z
N MET A 1 1.58 -13.29 -5.78
CA MET A 1 1.26 -12.29 -4.76
C MET A 1 2.55 -11.61 -4.33
N LEU A 2 2.64 -10.30 -4.51
CA LEU A 2 3.80 -9.49 -4.11
C LEU A 2 3.52 -8.84 -2.76
N ASN A 3 4.40 -9.03 -1.79
CA ASN A 3 4.28 -8.36 -0.49
C ASN A 3 4.83 -6.94 -0.57
N THR A 4 4.05 -5.98 -0.11
CA THR A 4 4.38 -4.55 -0.24
C THR A 4 4.39 -3.86 1.13
N LEU A 5 5.40 -3.02 1.33
CA LEU A 5 5.52 -2.05 2.42
C LEU A 5 5.49 -0.65 1.80
N ILE A 6 4.67 0.24 2.36
CA ILE A 6 4.67 1.66 2.00
C ILE A 6 5.31 2.44 3.15
N VAL A 7 6.36 3.19 2.86
CA VAL A 7 7.01 4.13 3.80
C VAL A 7 6.54 5.55 3.45
N GLY A 8 6.11 6.31 4.45
CA GLY A 8 5.47 7.61 4.26
C GLY A 8 3.97 7.50 3.99
N ALA A 9 3.32 6.46 4.51
CA ALA A 9 1.89 6.22 4.32
C ALA A 9 1.01 7.29 4.97
N SER A 10 1.57 8.10 5.86
CA SER A 10 0.88 9.24 6.51
C SER A 10 0.65 10.43 5.58
N GLY A 11 1.39 10.53 4.46
CA GLY A 11 1.16 11.56 3.46
C GLY A 11 0.00 11.20 2.53
N TYR A 12 -0.64 12.20 1.92
CA TYR A 12 -1.76 11.99 1.00
C TYR A 12 -1.45 10.96 -0.09
N THR A 13 -0.30 11.08 -0.75
CA THR A 13 0.14 10.15 -1.79
C THR A 13 0.31 8.72 -1.28
N GLY A 14 0.83 8.56 -0.05
CA GLY A 14 1.04 7.25 0.56
C GLY A 14 -0.30 6.57 0.91
N ALA A 15 -1.27 7.35 1.40
CA ALA A 15 -2.61 6.87 1.70
C ALA A 15 -3.37 6.44 0.43
N GLU A 16 -3.32 7.23 -0.63
CA GLU A 16 -3.94 6.89 -1.92
C GLU A 16 -3.32 5.63 -2.55
N LEU A 17 -1.98 5.51 -2.48
CA LEU A 17 -1.30 4.30 -2.95
C LEU A 17 -1.72 3.06 -2.15
N ALA A 18 -1.86 3.19 -0.83
CA ALA A 18 -2.35 2.10 0.02
C ALA A 18 -3.77 1.67 -0.37
N ALA A 19 -4.67 2.63 -0.60
CA ALA A 19 -6.05 2.37 -1.02
C ALA A 19 -6.11 1.69 -2.39
N TYR A 20 -5.29 2.14 -3.34
CA TYR A 20 -5.19 1.52 -4.67
C TYR A 20 -4.69 0.07 -4.58
N LEU A 21 -3.62 -0.18 -3.82
CA LEU A 21 -3.01 -1.50 -3.71
C LEU A 21 -3.88 -2.51 -2.94
N GLN A 22 -4.73 -2.06 -2.02
CA GLN A 22 -5.71 -2.93 -1.35
C GLN A 22 -6.72 -3.57 -2.32
N GLN A 23 -6.96 -2.96 -3.48
CA GLN A 23 -7.88 -3.47 -4.49
C GLN A 23 -7.17 -4.35 -5.53
N HIS A 24 -5.84 -4.44 -5.49
CA HIS A 24 -5.08 -5.12 -6.54
C HIS A 24 -4.94 -6.62 -6.27
N PRO A 25 -5.40 -7.51 -7.18
CA PRO A 25 -5.55 -8.95 -6.89
C PRO A 25 -4.23 -9.71 -6.68
N GLN A 26 -3.11 -9.11 -7.09
CA GLN A 26 -1.79 -9.73 -7.01
C GLN A 26 -0.85 -9.07 -6.00
N VAL A 27 -1.31 -8.03 -5.29
CA VAL A 27 -0.51 -7.33 -4.28
C VAL A 27 -1.12 -7.58 -2.91
N ASN A 28 -0.25 -7.81 -1.93
CA ASN A 28 -0.61 -7.93 -0.53
C ASN A 28 0.06 -6.80 0.25
N LEU A 29 -0.72 -5.81 0.68
CA LEU A 29 -0.24 -4.72 1.50
C LEU A 29 0.06 -5.22 2.91
N SER A 30 1.33 -5.50 3.19
CA SER A 30 1.76 -6.22 4.39
C SER A 30 2.05 -5.30 5.57
N ARG A 31 2.42 -4.03 5.31
CA ARG A 31 2.72 -3.03 6.35
C ARG A 31 2.64 -1.60 5.79
N LEU A 32 2.32 -0.66 6.68
CA LEU A 32 2.43 0.78 6.49
C LEU A 32 3.40 1.35 7.53
N MET A 33 4.24 2.30 7.12
CA MET A 33 5.19 3.03 7.98
C MET A 33 5.14 4.54 7.70
#